data_AF-A0A6J2JTN4-F1
#
_entry.id   AF-A0A6J2JTN4-F1
#
_cell.length_a   1.000
_cell.length_b   1.000
_cell.length_c   1.000
_cell.angle_alpha   90.00
_cell.angle_beta   90.00
_cell.angle_gamma   90.00
#
_symmetry.space_group_name_H-M   'P 1'
#
loop_
_entity.id
_entity.type
_entity.pdbx_description
1 polymer ?
#
loop_
_entity_poly.entity_id
_entity_poly.type
_entity_poly.pdbx_seq_one_letter_code
_entity_poly.pdbx_strand_id
1 'polypeptide(L)'
;MSYLTRKIALIPRVALSRFYNKIVITDDGSTIVALHQDYDFPYEHSRALPEETSKDNTVLKMTDLDEVKRVFNEMKPEFARKQLSNLTLTTEHRWYPRARDKKAKKTEMNRPYL
;
A
#
# COMPACT_ATOMS: atom_id res chain seq x y z
N MET A 1 41.84 -12.29 -52.85
CA MET A 1 40.55 -11.58 -52.77
C MET A 1 39.82 -12.05 -51.53
N SER A 2 40.03 -11.41 -50.38
CA SER A 2 39.24 -11.68 -49.17
C SER A 2 39.41 -10.54 -48.18
N TYR A 3 38.64 -9.46 -48.38
CA TYR A 3 38.51 -8.41 -47.38
C TYR A 3 37.50 -8.89 -46.32
N LEU A 4 37.99 -9.41 -45.19
CA LEU A 4 37.17 -9.66 -44.02
C LEU A 4 36.86 -8.30 -43.36
N THR A 5 35.70 -7.74 -43.69
CA THR A 5 35.16 -6.56 -43.02
C THR A 5 34.67 -6.95 -41.63
N ARG A 6 35.47 -6.65 -40.60
CA ARG A 6 35.01 -6.68 -39.20
C ARG A 6 33.89 -5.66 -39.05
N LYS A 7 32.66 -6.11 -38.79
CA LYS A 7 31.58 -5.23 -38.33
C LYS A 7 31.91 -4.77 -36.92
N ILE A 8 32.37 -3.52 -36.80
CA ILE A 8 32.53 -2.86 -35.51
C ILE A 8 31.12 -2.53 -35.02
N ALA A 9 30.63 -3.30 -34.05
CA ALA A 9 29.43 -2.92 -33.32
C ALA A 9 29.76 -1.68 -32.49
N LEU A 10 29.14 -0.55 -32.84
CA LEU A 10 29.19 0.67 -32.05
C LEU A 10 28.45 0.41 -30.74
N ILE A 11 29.18 0.09 -29.68
CA ILE A 11 28.64 0.06 -28.32
C ILE A 11 28.59 1.53 -27.86
N PRO A 12 27.39 2.12 -27.63
CA PRO A 12 27.31 3.48 -27.14
C PRO A 12 27.90 3.55 -25.73
N ARG A 13 28.93 4.39 -25.56
CA ARG A 13 29.71 4.55 -24.30
C ARG A 13 29.03 5.38 -23.22
N VAL A 14 27.77 5.76 -23.37
CA VAL A 14 27.06 6.57 -22.37
C VAL A 14 25.73 5.92 -22.03
N ALA A 15 25.82 4.88 -21.20
CA ALA A 15 24.70 4.36 -20.44
C ALA A 15 24.52 5.21 -19.18
N LEU A 16 24.13 6.49 -19.35
CA LEU A 16 23.54 7.28 -18.27
C LEU A 16 22.05 7.39 -18.54
N SER A 17 21.38 6.25 -18.48
CA SER A 17 19.95 6.24 -18.23
C SER A 17 19.70 5.30 -17.07
N ARG A 18 18.91 5.77 -16.13
CA ARG A 18 18.45 5.02 -14.96
C ARG A 18 17.57 3.85 -15.42
N PHE A 19 18.17 2.78 -15.93
CA PHE A 19 17.47 1.58 -16.33
C PHE A 19 17.93 0.42 -15.45
N TYR A 20 17.31 0.32 -14.27
CA TYR A 20 17.47 -0.85 -13.38
C TYR A 20 16.76 -2.10 -13.92
N ASN A 21 16.03 -1.99 -15.03
CA ASN A 21 15.46 -3.09 -15.78
C ASN A 21 16.32 -3.32 -17.03
N LYS A 22 17.15 -4.37 -17.01
CA LYS A 22 17.97 -4.73 -18.15
C LYS A 22 17.14 -5.63 -19.06
N ILE A 23 16.63 -5.06 -20.15
CA ILE A 23 15.97 -5.82 -21.20
C ILE A 23 17.03 -6.15 -22.26
N VAL A 24 17.23 -7.43 -22.51
CA VAL A 24 18.21 -7.98 -23.44
C VAL A 24 17.47 -8.84 -24.46
N ILE A 25 17.93 -8.81 -25.70
CA ILE A 25 17.45 -9.73 -26.74
C ILE A 25 18.54 -10.78 -26.91
N THR A 26 18.16 -12.05 -27.06
CA THR A 26 19.11 -13.14 -27.34
C THR A 26 19.78 -12.94 -28.71
N ASP A 27 20.96 -13.53 -28.92
CA ASP A 27 21.74 -13.36 -30.16
C ASP A 27 20.95 -13.80 -31.40
N ASP A 28 20.03 -14.75 -31.25
CA ASP A 28 19.14 -15.25 -32.29
C ASP A 28 17.95 -14.32 -32.59
N GLY A 29 17.76 -13.26 -31.79
CA GLY A 29 16.64 -12.31 -31.93
C GLY A 29 15.26 -12.88 -31.58
N SER A 30 15.19 -14.15 -31.17
CA SER A 30 13.95 -14.90 -31.00
C SER A 30 13.25 -14.63 -29.67
N THR A 31 14.00 -14.19 -28.67
CA THR A 31 13.52 -14.08 -27.28
C THR A 31 14.02 -12.79 -26.64
N ILE A 32 13.11 -12.14 -25.90
CA ILE A 32 13.40 -10.94 -25.12
C ILE A 32 13.42 -11.35 -23.65
N VAL A 33 14.55 -11.11 -22.99
CA VAL A 33 14.81 -11.42 -21.59
C VAL A 33 14.83 -10.12 -20.81
N ALA A 34 13.94 -9.97 -19.83
CA ALA A 34 13.92 -8.84 -18.91
C ALA A 34 14.42 -9.28 -17.53
N LEU A 35 15.54 -8.72 -17.09
CA LEU A 35 15.98 -8.84 -15.70
C LEU A 35 15.36 -7.70 -14.88
N HIS A 36 14.48 -8.06 -13.95
CA HIS A 36 13.94 -7.16 -12.94
C HIS A 36 14.60 -7.48 -11.60
N GLN A 37 15.28 -6.50 -11.01
CA GLN A 37 15.79 -6.59 -9.64
C GLN A 37 14.88 -5.79 -8.72
N ASP A 38 14.54 -6.38 -7.58
CA ASP A 38 13.84 -5.67 -6.52
C ASP A 38 14.78 -4.65 -5.89
N TYR A 39 14.25 -3.48 -5.55
CA TYR A 39 15.01 -2.41 -4.93
C TYR A 39 14.55 -2.21 -3.48
N ASP A 40 15.50 -2.34 -2.56
CA ASP A 40 15.26 -2.05 -1.16
C ASP A 40 15.09 -0.55 -0.93
N PHE A 41 14.25 -0.18 0.03
CA PHE A 41 14.02 1.21 0.39
C PHE A 41 15.25 1.81 1.10
N PRO A 42 15.87 2.89 0.58
CA PRO A 42 17.05 3.50 1.20
C PRO A 42 16.75 4.07 2.58
N TYR A 43 17.62 3.83 3.54
CA TYR A 43 17.45 4.30 4.91
C TYR A 43 17.35 5.83 5.02
N GLU A 44 18.09 6.56 4.18
CA GLU A 44 18.09 8.03 4.13
C GLU A 44 16.71 8.64 3.77
N HIS A 45 15.82 7.84 3.17
CA HIS A 45 14.46 8.27 2.84
C HIS A 45 13.44 7.89 3.92
N SER A 46 13.87 7.18 4.97
CA SER A 46 13.02 6.86 6.12
C SER A 46 12.91 8.03 7.09
N ARG A 47 11.83 8.05 7.87
CA ARG A 47 11.68 8.94 9.03
C ARG A 47 11.72 8.11 10.29
N ALA A 48 12.30 8.67 11.35
CA ALA A 48 12.22 8.04 12.67
C ALA A 48 10.75 7.91 13.10
N LEU A 49 10.43 6.81 13.77
CA LEU A 49 9.11 6.62 14.38
C LEU A 49 8.92 7.68 15.47
N PRO A 50 7.72 8.31 15.57
CA PRO A 50 7.45 9.25 16.65
C PRO A 50 7.48 8.52 17.99
N GLU A 51 8.14 9.12 18.99
CA GLU A 51 8.10 8.62 20.36
C GLU A 51 6.74 8.94 20.99
N GLU A 52 5.96 7.90 21.30
CA GLU A 52 4.72 8.05 22.06
C GLU A 52 5.08 8.30 23.53
N THR A 53 5.21 9.57 23.91
CA THR A 53 5.29 9.93 25.33
C THR A 53 3.89 9.79 25.93
N SER A 54 3.53 8.60 26.45
CA SER A 54 2.34 8.49 27.29
C SER A 54 2.59 9.33 28.55
N LYS A 55 1.82 10.40 28.72
CA LYS A 55 1.91 11.27 29.90
C LYS A 55 1.07 10.66 31.01
N ASP A 56 1.46 9.47 31.44
CA ASP A 56 0.73 8.77 32.49
C ASP A 56 1.22 9.29 33.83
N ASN A 57 0.52 10.28 34.37
CA ASN A 57 0.83 10.89 35.67
C ASN A 57 0.45 9.98 36.87
N THR A 58 -0.04 8.75 36.63
CA THR A 58 -0.51 7.84 37.69
C THR A 58 0.19 6.49 37.64
N VAL A 59 0.54 5.98 38.82
CA VAL A 59 1.22 4.69 39.03
C VAL A 59 0.39 3.46 38.59
N LEU A 60 -0.93 3.62 38.43
CA LEU A 60 -1.86 2.55 38.07
C LEU A 60 -2.12 2.49 36.56
N LYS A 61 -2.17 1.27 35.99
CA LYS A 61 -2.46 0.98 34.57
C LYS A 61 -3.93 1.23 34.14
N MET A 62 -4.71 2.01 34.89
CA MET A 62 -6.13 2.26 34.65
C MET A 62 -6.40 3.77 34.47
N THR A 63 -5.66 4.40 33.58
CA THR A 63 -5.74 5.84 33.29
C THR A 63 -6.96 6.22 32.45
N ASP A 64 -7.44 5.30 31.61
CA ASP A 64 -8.28 5.70 30.48
C ASP A 64 -9.79 5.49 30.72
N LEU A 65 -10.24 5.57 31.98
CA LEU A 65 -11.67 5.41 32.30
C LEU A 65 -12.55 6.42 31.56
N ASP A 66 -12.03 7.62 31.31
CA ASP A 66 -12.73 8.64 30.54
C ASP A 66 -12.74 8.34 29.03
N GLU A 67 -11.70 7.70 28.49
CA GLU A 67 -11.71 7.23 27.11
C GLU A 67 -12.66 6.05 26.94
N VAL A 68 -12.64 5.10 27.87
CA VAL A 68 -13.59 3.98 27.95
C VAL A 68 -15.02 4.51 27.97
N LYS A 69 -15.33 5.48 28.83
CA LYS A 69 -16.66 6.11 28.86
C LYS A 69 -16.99 6.81 27.53
N ARG A 70 -16.05 7.48 26.88
CA ARG A 70 -16.26 8.10 25.56
C ARG A 70 -16.58 7.06 24.48
N VAL A 71 -15.88 5.93 24.47
CA VAL A 71 -16.07 4.85 23.48
C VAL A 71 -17.42 4.15 23.67
N PHE A 72 -17.82 3.91 24.92
CA PHE A 72 -19.06 3.19 25.24
C PHE A 72 -20.31 4.08 25.35
N ASN A 73 -20.18 5.40 25.14
CA ASN A 73 -21.34 6.28 25.12
C ASN A 73 -22.24 5.97 23.91
N GLU A 74 -23.52 5.70 24.16
CA GLU A 74 -24.51 5.49 23.11
C GLU A 74 -24.74 6.78 22.31
N MET A 75 -24.11 6.87 21.14
CA MET A 75 -24.30 7.99 20.22
C MET A 75 -25.51 7.76 19.31
N LYS A 76 -26.30 8.82 19.07
CA LYS A 76 -27.37 8.76 18.05
C LYS A 76 -26.75 8.45 16.68
N PRO A 77 -27.45 7.68 15.83
CA PRO A 77 -26.91 7.21 14.56
C PRO A 77 -26.53 8.36 13.60
N GLU A 78 -27.17 9.52 13.71
CA GLU A 78 -26.85 10.71 12.90
C GLU A 78 -25.47 11.27 13.23
N PHE A 79 -25.15 11.41 14.51
CA PHE A 79 -23.83 11.90 14.94
C PHE A 79 -22.73 10.89 14.62
N ALA A 80 -23.00 9.60 14.79
CA ALA A 80 -22.05 8.55 14.43
C ALA A 80 -21.68 8.61 12.94
N ARG A 81 -22.67 8.75 12.03
CA ARG A 81 -22.41 8.87 10.58
C ARG A 81 -21.56 10.09 10.24
N LYS A 82 -21.83 11.23 10.85
CA LYS A 82 -21.08 12.48 10.64
C LYS A 82 -19.64 12.39 11.16
N GLN A 83 -19.44 11.75 12.31
CA GLN A 83 -18.09 11.50 12.83
C GLN A 83 -17.31 10.57 11.89
N LEU A 84 -17.94 9.48 11.43
CA LEU A 84 -17.33 8.54 10.50
C LEU A 84 -16.98 9.20 9.16
N SER A 85 -17.86 10.04 8.62
CA SER A 85 -17.57 10.78 7.38
C SER A 85 -16.40 11.74 7.54
N ASN A 86 -16.30 12.43 8.68
CA ASN A 86 -15.19 13.34 8.97
C ASN A 86 -13.86 12.60 9.18
N LEU A 87 -13.87 11.49 9.91
CA LEU A 87 -12.67 10.69 10.19
C LEU A 87 -12.09 10.07 8.91
N THR A 88 -12.95 9.55 8.03
CA THR A 88 -12.49 8.88 6.80
C THR A 88 -12.49 9.78 5.58
N LEU A 89 -12.80 11.08 5.72
CA LEU A 89 -12.95 12.04 4.62
C LEU A 89 -13.91 11.53 3.51
N THR A 90 -15.03 10.92 3.91
CA THR A 90 -16.07 10.42 3.01
C THR A 90 -17.37 11.22 3.12
N THR A 91 -18.36 10.91 2.28
CA THR A 91 -19.71 11.50 2.38
C THR A 91 -20.59 10.76 3.39
N GLU A 92 -21.49 11.48 4.05
CA GLU A 92 -22.40 10.91 5.07
C GLU A 92 -23.31 9.80 4.51
N HIS A 93 -23.73 9.92 3.24
CA HIS A 93 -24.62 8.96 2.57
C HIS A 93 -24.05 7.53 2.46
N ARG A 94 -22.72 7.38 2.50
CA ARG A 94 -22.06 6.07 2.49
C ARG A 94 -22.38 5.24 3.72
N TRP A 95 -22.66 5.92 4.84
CA TRP A 95 -22.88 5.31 6.15
C TRP A 95 -24.36 5.03 6.46
N TYR A 96 -25.25 5.19 5.47
CA TYR A 96 -26.62 4.71 5.56
C TYR A 96 -26.69 3.22 5.18
N PRO A 97 -27.43 2.39 5.94
CA PRO A 97 -27.55 0.97 5.64
C PRO A 97 -28.23 0.78 4.29
N ARG A 98 -27.59 0.02 3.38
CA ARG A 98 -28.18 -0.27 2.08
C ARG A 98 -29.26 -1.33 2.22
N ALA A 99 -30.32 -1.23 1.42
CA ALA A 99 -31.41 -2.21 1.42
C ALA A 99 -30.95 -3.63 1.05
N ARG A 100 -29.90 -3.74 0.23
CA ARG A 100 -29.27 -5.03 -0.13
C ARG A 100 -28.59 -5.67 1.09
N ASP A 101 -27.91 -4.89 1.92
CA ASP A 101 -27.14 -5.40 3.06
C ASP A 101 -28.06 -5.96 4.16
N LYS A 102 -29.27 -5.39 4.31
CA LYS A 102 -30.33 -5.96 5.17
C LYS A 102 -30.77 -7.37 4.73
N LYS A 103 -30.62 -7.69 3.45
CA LYS A 103 -31.00 -8.97 2.83
C LYS A 103 -29.78 -9.84 2.51
N ALA A 104 -28.58 -9.44 2.95
CA ALA A 104 -27.38 -10.22 2.72
C ALA A 104 -27.52 -11.57 3.43
N LYS A 105 -27.35 -12.65 2.66
CA LYS A 105 -27.36 -14.00 3.21
C LYS A 105 -26.08 -14.17 4.03
N LYS A 106 -26.21 -14.56 5.29
CA LYS A 106 -25.08 -14.99 6.15
C LYS A 106 -24.67 -16.43 5.84
N THR A 107 -24.77 -16.84 4.59
CA THR A 107 -24.34 -18.17 4.16
C THR A 107 -22.85 -18.07 3.89
N GLU A 108 -22.07 -18.92 4.55
CA GLU A 108 -20.64 -19.02 4.28
C GLU A 108 -20.44 -19.38 2.81
N MET A 109 -19.45 -18.76 2.18
CA MET A 109 -19.12 -19.04 0.80
C MET A 109 -18.68 -20.51 0.72
N ASN A 110 -19.39 -21.32 -0.07
CA ASN A 110 -19.08 -22.75 -0.22
C ASN A 110 -17.62 -23.02 -0.64
N ARG A 111 -16.90 -22.00 -1.13
CA ARG A 111 -15.50 -22.10 -1.57
C ARG A 111 -14.72 -20.91 -1.02
N PRO A 112 -13.92 -21.07 0.05
CA PRO A 112 -13.27 -19.94 0.73
C PRO A 112 -12.11 -19.28 -0.06
N TYR A 113 -11.69 -19.84 -1.20
CA TYR A 113 -10.51 -19.40 -1.95
C TYR A 113 -10.71 -19.30 -3.47
N LEU A 114 -11.96 -19.13 -3.93
CA LEU A 114 -12.30 -18.87 -5.33
C LEU A 114 -12.92 -17.48 -5.50
#